data_AF-A0A0R0HV62-F1
#
_entry.id   AF-A0A0R0HV62-F1
#
_cell.length_a   1.000
_cell.length_b   1.000
_cell.length_c   1.000
_cell.angle_alpha   90.00
_cell.angle_beta   90.00
_cell.angle_gamma   90.00
#
_symmetry.space_group_name_H-M   'P 1'
#
loop_
_entity.id
_entity.type
_entity.pdbx_description
1 polymer ?
#
loop_
_entity_poly.entity_id
_entity_poly.type
_entity_poly.pdbx_seq_one_letter_code
_entity_poly.pdbx_strand_id
1 'polypeptide(L)'
;MAYLMLSGAESTKLISGSGIAPSGFGSVGLNFHKSISSLSPASQPGFNKEAFWFYKFLATTVYDHVINPWHWTEDMRDNALEHADVYDRKVRMVDVEGGAAFTTLGIVKHVDAKNVTILDQSPHHLAKTKQKEPLKECKIIEGDAENLPFPTDYADHIFLLEGIEYWPDPQRGIKEAYRVLKIRGKACIIGPVYPTFWLSRFFADMWMNFPKEEENIKLKRIGPKWYRGVTRHGLNMGCSVTGIKPLSGDSPLKLGPKTEDVKKPVIPLLLLSRFILGTIAATYYVLVSVYMWIKDKIIPKGIPI
;
A
#
# COMPACT_ATOMS: atom_id res chain seq x y z
N MET A 1 -1.47 -9.07 -9.84
CA MET A 1 -1.97 -8.50 -8.57
C MET A 1 -3.50 -8.50 -8.46
N ALA A 2 -4.28 -7.53 -8.99
CA ALA A 2 -5.74 -7.57 -8.83
C ALA A 2 -6.46 -8.61 -9.69
N TYR A 3 -5.91 -8.99 -10.86
CA TYR A 3 -6.45 -10.13 -11.61
C TYR A 3 -6.22 -11.45 -10.83
N LEU A 4 -5.01 -11.66 -10.31
CA LEU A 4 -4.67 -12.77 -9.42
C LEU A 4 -5.51 -12.80 -8.13
N MET A 5 -5.87 -11.62 -7.58
CA MET A 5 -6.80 -11.53 -6.46
C MET A 5 -8.12 -12.25 -6.77
N LEU A 6 -8.59 -12.25 -8.02
CA LEU A 6 -10.00 -12.50 -8.35
C LEU A 6 -10.20 -13.50 -9.49
N SER A 7 -9.14 -14.12 -9.99
CA SER A 7 -9.23 -15.25 -10.93
C SER A 7 -8.88 -16.59 -10.28
N GLY A 8 -8.38 -16.58 -9.04
CA GLY A 8 -7.99 -17.79 -8.33
C GLY A 8 -6.79 -18.51 -8.95
N ALA A 9 -5.99 -17.83 -9.80
CA ALA A 9 -4.87 -18.46 -10.47
C ALA A 9 -3.76 -18.88 -9.47
N GLU A 10 -3.49 -20.19 -9.43
CA GLU A 10 -2.60 -20.88 -8.49
C GLU A 10 -1.10 -20.58 -8.67
N SER A 11 -0.68 -19.73 -9.61
CA SER A 11 0.73 -19.54 -9.90
C SER A 11 1.10 -18.07 -10.01
N THR A 12 1.69 -17.51 -8.95
CA THR A 12 2.78 -16.51 -9.04
C THR A 12 3.20 -16.08 -7.64
N LYS A 13 4.34 -16.61 -7.17
CA LYS A 13 5.09 -15.99 -6.09
C LYS A 13 5.58 -14.63 -6.59
N LEU A 14 5.39 -13.59 -5.79
CA LEU A 14 6.23 -12.40 -5.89
C LEU A 14 7.67 -12.86 -5.60
N ILE A 15 8.52 -12.88 -6.63
CA ILE A 15 9.94 -13.15 -6.45
C ILE A 15 10.55 -11.89 -5.83
N SER A 16 10.70 -11.89 -4.51
CA SER A 16 11.65 -11.02 -3.82
C SER A 16 13.04 -11.34 -4.37
N GLY A 17 13.76 -10.34 -4.87
CA GLY A 17 15.14 -10.51 -5.33
C GLY A 17 15.97 -11.27 -4.29
N SER A 18 16.72 -12.27 -4.77
CA SER A 18 17.52 -13.20 -3.99
C SER A 18 18.56 -12.49 -3.13
N GLY A 19 18.26 -12.32 -1.84
CA GLY A 19 19.27 -12.08 -0.81
C GLY A 19 19.85 -13.41 -0.34
N ILE A 20 21.16 -13.57 -0.51
CA ILE A 20 21.94 -14.75 -0.11
C ILE A 20 21.75 -14.99 1.40
N ALA A 21 21.20 -16.14 1.78
CA ALA A 21 21.14 -16.59 3.17
C ALA A 21 22.12 -17.76 3.37
N PRO A 22 23.00 -17.74 4.38
CA PRO A 22 23.70 -18.94 4.79
C PRO A 22 22.79 -19.81 5.67
N SER A 23 22.83 -21.11 5.39
CA SER A 23 22.14 -22.19 6.09
C SER A 23 22.72 -22.41 7.50
N GLY A 24 21.87 -22.83 8.46
CA GLY A 24 22.35 -23.54 9.65
C GLY A 24 21.51 -23.43 10.93
N PHE A 25 20.87 -24.57 11.27
CA PHE A 25 20.46 -25.07 12.59
C PHE A 25 19.26 -24.47 13.33
N GLY A 26 18.33 -25.36 13.72
CA GLY A 26 17.07 -25.05 14.38
C GLY A 26 16.98 -25.49 15.84
N SER A 27 15.83 -25.24 16.46
CA SER A 27 15.29 -26.02 17.57
C SER A 27 13.80 -25.76 17.79
N VAL A 28 13.14 -26.80 18.30
CA VAL A 28 11.73 -26.98 18.68
C VAL A 28 11.34 -26.17 19.93
N GLY A 29 10.06 -25.78 20.09
CA GLY A 29 9.49 -25.62 21.44
C GLY A 29 8.33 -24.63 21.67
N LEU A 30 7.10 -25.19 21.70
CA LEU A 30 5.94 -24.93 22.57
C LEU A 30 5.13 -23.60 22.64
N ASN A 31 3.82 -23.84 22.67
CA ASN A 31 2.65 -22.96 22.82
C ASN A 31 2.64 -22.11 24.10
N PHE A 32 2.14 -20.87 24.01
CA PHE A 32 1.43 -20.21 25.12
C PHE A 32 0.33 -19.26 24.61
N HIS A 33 -0.91 -19.57 25.00
CA HIS A 33 -2.03 -18.64 25.10
C HIS A 33 -1.75 -17.67 26.26
N LYS A 34 -1.87 -16.34 26.05
CA LYS A 34 -2.28 -15.38 27.09
C LYS A 34 -2.60 -13.99 26.50
N SER A 35 -3.83 -13.56 26.79
CA SER A 35 -4.33 -12.18 26.98
C SER A 35 -3.55 -11.04 26.32
N ILE A 36 -4.11 -10.48 25.23
CA ILE A 36 -3.65 -9.22 24.63
C ILE A 36 -4.13 -8.06 25.50
N SER A 37 -3.35 -7.75 26.54
CA SER A 37 -3.33 -6.43 27.16
C SER A 37 -2.39 -5.55 26.35
N SER A 38 -2.95 -4.49 25.73
CA SER A 38 -2.28 -3.33 25.10
C SER A 38 -0.76 -3.46 24.93
N LEU A 39 -0.33 -4.24 23.95
CA LEU A 39 1.07 -4.30 23.53
C LEU A 39 1.41 -2.99 22.80
N SER A 40 2.59 -2.43 23.09
CA SER A 40 3.16 -1.31 22.34
C SER A 40 3.10 -1.60 20.84
N PRO A 41 2.90 -0.61 19.95
CA PRO A 41 2.79 -0.85 18.50
C PRO A 41 3.94 -1.68 17.93
N ALA A 42 5.15 -1.51 18.46
CA ALA A 42 6.35 -2.26 18.10
C ALA A 42 6.37 -3.74 18.52
N SER A 43 5.33 -4.20 19.21
CA SER A 43 5.21 -5.56 19.74
C SER A 43 3.99 -6.31 19.19
N GLN A 44 3.25 -5.74 18.24
CA GLN A 44 2.22 -6.48 17.51
C GLN A 44 2.86 -7.46 16.51
N PRO A 45 2.31 -8.70 16.37
CA PRO A 45 2.70 -9.63 15.31
C PRO A 45 2.52 -8.98 13.93
N GLY A 46 3.46 -9.19 13.01
CA GLY A 46 3.45 -8.57 11.67
C GLY A 46 4.10 -7.18 11.55
N PHE A 47 4.44 -6.54 12.67
CA PHE A 47 5.03 -5.20 12.67
C PHE A 47 6.49 -5.20 12.18
N ASN A 48 6.73 -4.68 10.98
CA ASN A 48 8.09 -4.47 10.47
C ASN A 48 8.75 -3.29 11.21
N LYS A 49 9.56 -3.58 12.23
CA LYS A 49 10.25 -2.58 13.06
C LYS A 49 11.19 -1.67 12.25
N GLU A 50 11.87 -2.21 11.24
CA GLU A 50 12.78 -1.42 10.38
C GLU A 50 11.98 -0.39 9.58
N ALA A 51 10.91 -0.85 8.92
CA ALA A 51 10.01 0.02 8.18
C ALA A 51 9.33 1.04 9.10
N PHE A 52 8.89 0.63 10.29
CA PHE A 52 8.28 1.54 11.26
C PHE A 52 9.23 2.66 11.69
N TRP A 53 10.49 2.36 12.01
CA TRP A 53 11.44 3.41 12.41
C TRP A 53 11.82 4.32 11.24
N PHE A 54 11.99 3.75 10.04
CA PHE A 54 12.22 4.51 8.81
C PHE A 54 11.07 5.50 8.55
N TYR A 55 9.82 5.02 8.58
CA TYR A 55 8.63 5.85 8.36
C TYR A 55 8.34 6.76 9.54
N LYS A 56 8.55 6.35 10.78
CA LYS A 56 8.37 7.27 11.92
C LYS A 56 9.22 8.52 11.75
N PHE A 57 10.43 8.38 11.19
CA PHE A 57 11.35 9.48 10.95
C PHE A 57 11.01 10.30 9.68
N LEU A 58 10.63 9.64 8.57
CA LEU A 58 10.29 10.31 7.31
C LEU A 58 8.85 10.87 7.27
N ALA A 59 7.89 10.13 7.82
CA ALA A 59 6.46 10.38 7.70
C ALA A 59 5.96 11.56 8.53
N THR A 60 6.54 11.82 9.71
CA THR A 60 5.97 12.80 10.66
C THR A 60 6.16 14.25 10.26
N THR A 61 7.04 14.58 9.30
CA THR A 61 7.24 15.99 8.90
C THR A 61 7.51 16.18 7.42
N VAL A 62 8.33 15.34 6.80
CA VAL A 62 8.73 15.52 5.40
C VAL A 62 7.73 14.86 4.47
N TYR A 63 7.32 13.62 4.75
CA TYR A 63 6.43 12.89 3.84
C TYR A 63 5.05 13.55 3.74
N ASP A 64 4.34 13.73 4.86
CA ASP A 64 2.97 14.26 4.88
C ASP A 64 2.86 15.70 4.32
N HIS A 65 3.86 16.55 4.55
CA HIS A 65 3.76 17.99 4.27
C HIS A 65 4.54 18.44 3.03
N VAL A 66 5.54 17.67 2.60
CA VAL A 66 6.41 18.05 1.47
C VAL A 66 6.26 17.07 0.31
N ILE A 67 6.37 15.76 0.56
CA ILE A 67 6.42 14.76 -0.52
C ILE A 67 5.01 14.38 -1.00
N ASN A 68 4.10 14.04 -0.09
CA ASN A 68 2.75 13.56 -0.44
C ASN A 68 1.91 14.59 -1.21
N PRO A 69 1.86 15.88 -0.82
CA PRO A 69 1.12 16.89 -1.60
C PRO A 69 1.61 17.02 -3.05
N TRP A 70 2.81 16.53 -3.34
CA TRP A 70 3.45 16.60 -4.65
C TRP A 70 3.40 15.28 -5.44
N HIS A 71 3.54 14.15 -4.75
CA HIS A 71 3.59 12.82 -5.35
C HIS A 71 2.25 12.07 -5.31
N TRP A 72 1.39 12.39 -4.34
CA TRP A 72 0.04 11.85 -4.20
C TRP A 72 -1.00 12.97 -4.10
N THR A 73 -1.38 13.51 -5.25
CA THR A 73 -2.25 14.69 -5.33
C THR A 73 -3.74 14.32 -5.25
N GLU A 74 -4.59 15.31 -4.96
CA GLU A 74 -6.04 15.12 -5.00
C GLU A 74 -6.52 14.65 -6.37
N ASP A 75 -5.90 15.11 -7.45
CA ASP A 75 -6.21 14.65 -8.81
C ASP A 75 -5.93 13.16 -8.99
N MET A 76 -4.82 12.65 -8.42
CA MET A 76 -4.48 11.23 -8.50
C MET A 76 -5.47 10.39 -7.69
N ARG A 77 -5.79 10.84 -6.46
CA ARG A 77 -6.83 10.24 -5.63
C ARG A 77 -8.15 10.15 -6.39
N ASP A 78 -8.64 11.28 -6.92
CA ASP A 78 -9.95 11.35 -7.55
C ASP A 78 -10.01 10.51 -8.84
N ASN A 79 -8.93 10.48 -9.63
CA ASN A 79 -8.80 9.60 -10.80
C ASN A 79 -8.84 8.10 -10.44
N ALA A 80 -8.29 7.74 -9.28
CA ALA A 80 -8.26 6.37 -8.80
C ALA A 80 -9.61 5.95 -8.21
N LEU A 81 -10.30 6.85 -7.50
CA LEU A 81 -11.68 6.66 -7.02
C LEU A 81 -12.66 6.50 -8.19
N GLU A 82 -12.50 7.28 -9.25
CA GLU A 82 -13.27 7.14 -10.48
C GLU A 82 -13.11 5.75 -11.10
N HIS A 83 -11.87 5.25 -11.17
CA HIS A 83 -11.59 3.92 -11.71
C HIS A 83 -12.16 2.77 -10.86
N ALA A 84 -12.29 2.98 -9.55
CA ALA A 84 -12.93 2.03 -8.66
C ALA A 84 -14.47 2.10 -8.70
N ASP A 85 -15.03 3.12 -9.37
CA ASP A 85 -16.47 3.34 -9.54
C ASP A 85 -17.20 3.29 -8.18
N VAL A 86 -16.82 4.23 -7.32
CA VAL A 86 -17.27 4.38 -5.93
C VAL A 86 -18.29 5.52 -5.81
N TYR A 87 -19.44 5.38 -6.46
CA TYR A 87 -20.43 6.47 -6.58
C TYR A 87 -21.80 6.14 -5.99
N ASP A 88 -21.86 5.23 -5.02
CA ASP A 88 -23.09 4.89 -4.30
C ASP A 88 -22.95 5.21 -2.80
N ARG A 89 -23.84 6.06 -2.30
CA ARG A 89 -23.90 6.49 -0.89
C ARG A 89 -24.02 5.33 0.10
N LYS A 90 -24.63 4.22 -0.32
CA LYS A 90 -25.02 3.09 0.55
C LYS A 90 -23.98 1.98 0.63
N VAL A 91 -22.93 2.00 -0.20
CA VAL A 91 -21.93 0.92 -0.19
C VAL A 91 -21.17 0.90 1.12
N ARG A 92 -20.95 -0.31 1.66
CA ARG A 92 -20.04 -0.48 2.80
C ARG A 92 -18.61 -0.53 2.30
N MET A 93 -17.82 0.46 2.72
CA MET A 93 -16.42 0.62 2.33
C MET A 93 -15.48 0.32 3.48
N VAL A 94 -14.39 -0.39 3.20
CA VAL A 94 -13.25 -0.51 4.12
C VAL A 94 -12.01 0.09 3.44
N ASP A 95 -11.42 1.09 4.08
CA ASP A 95 -10.15 1.71 3.70
C ASP A 95 -9.04 1.07 4.55
N VAL A 96 -8.29 0.16 3.95
CA VAL A 96 -7.22 -0.62 4.59
C VAL A 96 -5.91 0.14 4.45
N GLU A 97 -5.25 0.38 5.58
CA GLU A 97 -4.10 1.29 5.70
C GLU A 97 -4.44 2.71 5.28
N GLY A 98 -5.59 3.20 5.76
CA GLY A 98 -6.08 4.54 5.43
C GLY A 98 -5.13 5.66 5.87
N GLY A 99 -4.14 5.39 6.73
CA GLY A 99 -3.14 6.35 7.17
C GLY A 99 -3.76 7.58 7.81
N ALA A 100 -3.27 8.75 7.41
CA ALA A 100 -3.89 10.04 7.75
C ALA A 100 -5.21 10.31 7.00
N ALA A 101 -5.84 9.30 6.40
CA ALA A 101 -7.14 9.31 5.73
C ALA A 101 -7.25 10.26 4.54
N PHE A 102 -6.19 10.40 3.75
CA PHE A 102 -6.21 11.24 2.55
C PHE A 102 -7.17 10.69 1.48
N THR A 103 -7.14 9.38 1.23
CA THR A 103 -8.05 8.71 0.30
C THR A 103 -9.48 8.72 0.83
N THR A 104 -9.66 8.44 2.13
CA THR A 104 -10.97 8.46 2.76
C THR A 104 -11.69 9.80 2.59
N LEU A 105 -10.95 10.92 2.64
CA LEU A 105 -11.53 12.26 2.37
C LEU A 105 -12.13 12.39 0.96
N GLY A 106 -11.62 11.65 -0.02
CA GLY A 106 -12.24 11.56 -1.34
C GLY A 106 -13.44 10.61 -1.36
N ILE A 107 -13.33 9.46 -0.67
CA ILE A 107 -14.40 8.45 -0.58
C ILE A 107 -15.67 9.05 0.04
N VAL A 108 -15.55 9.78 1.16
CA VAL A 108 -16.72 10.33 1.88
C VAL A 108 -17.46 11.44 1.13
N LYS A 109 -16.91 11.94 0.01
CA LYS A 109 -17.66 12.82 -0.90
C LYS A 109 -18.78 12.07 -1.63
N HIS A 110 -18.62 10.77 -1.83
CA HIS A 110 -19.52 9.94 -2.63
C HIS A 110 -20.22 8.87 -1.80
N VAL A 111 -19.60 8.38 -0.73
CA VAL A 111 -20.13 7.38 0.21
C VAL A 111 -20.49 8.04 1.54
N ASP A 112 -21.59 7.63 2.18
CA ASP A 112 -21.91 8.16 3.52
C ASP A 112 -20.81 7.76 4.52
N ALA A 113 -20.29 8.72 5.29
CA ALA A 113 -19.18 8.50 6.22
C ALA A 113 -19.44 7.36 7.22
N LYS A 114 -20.68 7.19 7.70
CA LYS A 114 -21.11 6.08 8.58
C LYS A 114 -20.92 4.68 7.98
N ASN A 115 -20.84 4.57 6.65
CA ASN A 115 -20.64 3.31 5.94
C ASN A 115 -19.15 3.02 5.66
N VAL A 116 -18.25 3.94 6.01
CA VAL A 116 -16.81 3.83 5.78
C VAL A 116 -16.12 3.39 7.08
N THR A 117 -15.33 2.33 6.99
CA THR A 117 -14.42 1.90 8.06
C THR A 117 -12.98 2.15 7.65
N ILE A 118 -12.22 2.89 8.45
CA ILE A 118 -10.79 3.16 8.27
C ILE A 118 -10.02 2.25 9.21
N LEU A 119 -9.12 1.43 8.66
CA LEU A 119 -8.22 0.56 9.41
C LEU A 119 -6.78 0.96 9.17
N ASP A 120 -5.99 1.10 10.23
CA ASP A 120 -4.54 1.33 10.15
C ASP A 120 -3.84 0.73 11.37
N GLN A 121 -2.59 0.29 11.22
CA GLN A 121 -1.78 -0.24 12.31
C GLN A 121 -1.22 0.86 13.22
N SER A 122 -1.09 2.11 12.73
CA SER A 122 -0.41 3.21 13.42
C SER A 122 -1.38 4.04 14.26
N PRO A 123 -1.29 4.01 15.61
CA PRO A 123 -2.15 4.84 16.46
C PRO A 123 -1.96 6.34 16.21
N HIS A 124 -0.77 6.75 15.76
CA HIS A 124 -0.48 8.14 15.44
C HIS A 124 -1.26 8.62 14.20
N HIS A 125 -1.35 7.79 13.17
CA HIS A 125 -2.16 8.07 11.98
C HIS A 125 -3.64 8.11 12.34
N LEU A 126 -4.12 7.13 13.11
CA LEU A 126 -5.50 7.09 13.57
C LEU A 126 -5.85 8.32 14.43
N ALA A 127 -4.93 8.81 15.25
CA ALA A 127 -5.13 10.04 16.02
C ALA A 127 -5.30 11.28 15.13
N LYS A 128 -4.48 11.44 14.09
CA LYS A 128 -4.65 12.51 13.08
C LYS A 128 -5.97 12.38 12.34
N THR A 129 -6.36 11.15 11.96
CA THR A 129 -7.61 10.87 11.25
C THR A 129 -8.84 11.23 12.09
N LYS A 130 -8.82 10.93 13.39
CA LYS A 130 -9.91 11.29 14.34
C LYS A 130 -10.13 12.80 14.49
N GLN A 131 -9.14 13.63 14.16
CA GLN A 131 -9.25 15.10 14.23
C GLN A 131 -9.98 15.71 13.02
N LYS A 132 -10.23 14.92 11.96
CA LYS A 132 -10.83 15.42 10.72
C LYS A 132 -12.35 15.40 10.78
N GLU A 133 -12.96 16.58 10.80
CA GLU A 133 -14.43 16.76 10.83
C GLU A 133 -15.20 15.88 9.82
N PRO A 134 -14.80 15.79 8.52
CA PRO A 134 -15.54 14.98 7.54
C PRO A 134 -15.57 13.48 7.84
N LEU A 135 -14.73 12.99 8.76
CA LEU A 135 -14.53 11.58 9.07
C LEU A 135 -15.11 11.18 10.44
N LYS A 136 -15.80 12.10 11.13
CA LYS A 136 -16.34 11.86 12.48
C LYS A 136 -17.30 10.67 12.57
N GLU A 137 -18.08 10.44 11.52
CA GLU A 137 -19.00 9.31 11.47
C GLU A 137 -18.34 8.02 10.96
N CYS A 138 -17.12 8.09 10.42
CA CYS A 138 -16.40 6.90 10.00
C CYS A 138 -16.03 6.04 11.21
N LYS A 139 -16.10 4.72 11.03
CA LYS A 139 -15.58 3.78 12.02
C LYS A 139 -14.07 3.73 11.88
N ILE A 140 -13.33 4.08 12.93
CA ILE A 140 -11.85 4.09 12.91
C ILE A 140 -11.34 2.98 13.82
N ILE A 141 -10.59 2.02 13.27
CA ILE A 141 -10.08 0.86 14.00
C ILE A 141 -8.58 0.68 13.82
N GLU A 142 -7.92 0.21 14.87
CA GLU A 142 -6.53 -0.28 14.79
C GLU A 142 -6.55 -1.76 14.38
N GLY A 143 -5.74 -2.15 13.40
CA GLY A 143 -5.68 -3.54 12.94
C GLY A 143 -4.58 -3.82 11.92
N ASP A 144 -4.30 -5.11 11.72
CA ASP A 144 -3.34 -5.63 10.74
C ASP A 144 -4.06 -5.87 9.40
N ALA A 145 -3.51 -5.33 8.31
CA ALA A 145 -4.03 -5.54 6.97
C ALA A 145 -3.89 -6.99 6.48
N GLU A 146 -2.93 -7.75 7.03
CA GLU A 146 -2.74 -9.18 6.78
C GLU A 146 -3.66 -10.08 7.63
N ASN A 147 -4.47 -9.51 8.52
CA ASN A 147 -5.45 -10.21 9.35
C ASN A 147 -6.63 -9.30 9.69
N LEU A 148 -7.52 -9.11 8.72
CA LEU A 148 -8.59 -8.12 8.81
C LEU A 148 -9.67 -8.56 9.83
N PRO A 149 -10.07 -7.69 10.78
CA PRO A 149 -11.03 -8.01 11.84
C PRO A 149 -12.49 -7.95 11.37
N PHE A 150 -12.77 -8.48 10.18
CA PHE A 150 -14.09 -8.52 9.57
C PHE A 150 -14.47 -9.95 9.19
N PRO A 151 -15.76 -10.31 9.22
CA PRO A 151 -16.21 -11.60 8.73
C PRO A 151 -16.03 -11.69 7.20
N THR A 152 -16.09 -12.91 6.69
CA THR A 152 -16.09 -13.18 5.24
C THR A 152 -17.32 -12.53 4.60
N ASP A 153 -17.17 -11.99 3.39
CA ASP A 153 -18.24 -11.34 2.62
C ASP A 153 -18.93 -10.17 3.37
N TYR A 154 -18.13 -9.30 3.98
CA TYR A 154 -18.58 -8.17 4.80
C TYR A 154 -18.77 -6.86 4.02
N ALA A 155 -17.80 -6.48 3.18
CA ALA A 155 -17.71 -5.16 2.54
C ALA A 155 -18.11 -5.21 1.06
N ASP A 156 -18.76 -4.17 0.56
CA ASP A 156 -19.08 -4.04 -0.87
C ASP A 156 -17.86 -3.53 -1.66
N HIS A 157 -17.06 -2.66 -1.03
CA HIS A 157 -15.82 -2.14 -1.60
C HIS A 157 -14.68 -2.18 -0.58
N ILE A 158 -13.47 -2.46 -1.05
CA ILE A 158 -12.24 -2.35 -0.28
C ILE A 158 -11.24 -1.49 -1.05
N PHE A 159 -10.65 -0.52 -0.38
CA PHE A 159 -9.50 0.23 -0.85
C PHE A 159 -8.25 -0.21 -0.09
N LEU A 160 -7.17 -0.41 -0.83
CA LEU A 160 -5.83 -0.68 -0.29
C LEU A 160 -4.89 0.35 -0.91
N LEU A 161 -4.27 1.17 -0.07
CA LEU A 161 -3.44 2.29 -0.53
C LEU A 161 -2.08 2.29 0.14
N GLU A 162 -1.04 2.68 -0.62
CA GLU A 162 0.28 3.12 -0.12
C GLU A 162 0.81 2.34 1.09
N GLY A 163 0.91 1.03 0.93
CA GLY A 163 1.13 0.16 2.08
C GLY A 163 1.61 -1.24 1.71
N ILE A 164 1.03 -1.77 0.64
CA ILE A 164 1.34 -3.12 0.14
C ILE A 164 2.82 -3.34 -0.18
N GLU A 165 3.53 -2.28 -0.60
CA GLU A 165 4.98 -2.35 -0.85
C GLU A 165 5.82 -2.57 0.43
N TYR A 166 5.27 -2.29 1.61
CA TYR A 166 5.93 -2.45 2.91
C TYR A 166 5.50 -3.73 3.64
N TRP A 167 4.52 -4.46 3.11
CA TRP A 167 4.04 -5.68 3.75
C TRP A 167 5.11 -6.77 3.70
N PRO A 168 5.33 -7.49 4.81
CA PRO A 168 6.12 -8.70 4.82
C PRO A 168 5.61 -9.72 3.79
N ASP A 169 4.28 -9.88 3.71
CA ASP A 169 3.62 -10.79 2.78
C ASP A 169 2.42 -10.10 2.09
N PRO A 170 2.68 -9.34 1.00
CA PRO A 170 1.64 -8.67 0.22
C PRO A 170 0.46 -9.58 -0.14
N GLN A 171 0.75 -10.82 -0.51
CA GLN A 171 -0.24 -11.81 -0.94
C GLN A 171 -1.21 -12.16 0.20
N ARG A 172 -0.77 -12.08 1.46
CA ARG A 172 -1.60 -12.39 2.61
C ARG A 172 -2.65 -11.32 2.88
N GLY A 173 -2.30 -10.04 2.88
CA GLY A 173 -3.31 -8.98 3.03
C GLY A 173 -4.22 -8.88 1.80
N ILE A 174 -3.70 -9.23 0.61
CA ILE A 174 -4.53 -9.43 -0.58
C ILE A 174 -5.57 -10.54 -0.36
N LYS A 175 -5.15 -11.66 0.21
CA LYS A 175 -6.02 -12.79 0.53
C LYS A 175 -7.13 -12.38 1.51
N GLU A 176 -6.78 -11.60 2.51
CA GLU A 176 -7.73 -11.06 3.48
C GLU A 176 -8.71 -10.07 2.85
N ALA A 177 -8.23 -9.16 1.99
CA ALA A 177 -9.12 -8.28 1.24
C ALA A 177 -10.12 -9.08 0.40
N TYR A 178 -9.69 -10.13 -0.29
CA TYR A 178 -10.60 -11.03 -1.01
C TYR A 178 -11.65 -11.64 -0.09
N ARG A 179 -11.23 -12.18 1.06
CA ARG A 179 -12.14 -12.82 2.03
C ARG A 179 -13.21 -11.86 2.52
N VAL A 180 -12.82 -10.64 2.89
CA VAL A 180 -13.71 -9.62 3.47
C VAL A 180 -14.64 -9.01 2.42
N LEU A 181 -14.24 -8.94 1.16
CA LEU A 181 -15.07 -8.40 0.09
C LEU A 181 -16.24 -9.34 -0.21
N LYS A 182 -17.44 -8.82 -0.47
CA LYS A 182 -18.60 -9.60 -0.93
C LYS A 182 -18.44 -10.05 -2.38
N ILE A 183 -19.17 -11.08 -2.79
CA ILE A 183 -19.29 -11.43 -4.21
C ILE A 183 -19.72 -10.21 -5.04
N ARG A 184 -19.08 -10.00 -6.19
CA ARG A 184 -19.21 -8.81 -7.05
C ARG A 184 -18.78 -7.47 -6.42
N GLY A 185 -18.30 -7.49 -5.18
CA GLY A 185 -17.67 -6.33 -4.57
C GLY A 185 -16.38 -5.96 -5.29
N LYS A 186 -15.95 -4.71 -5.14
CA LYS A 186 -14.76 -4.16 -5.82
C LYS A 186 -13.61 -3.93 -4.86
N ALA A 187 -12.43 -4.43 -5.21
CA ALA A 187 -11.17 -4.05 -4.58
C ALA A 187 -10.45 -3.06 -5.49
N CYS A 188 -9.96 -1.95 -4.93
CA CYS A 188 -9.05 -1.04 -5.61
C CYS A 188 -7.73 -1.01 -4.86
N ILE A 189 -6.64 -1.32 -5.55
CA ILE A 189 -5.28 -1.21 -5.04
C ILE A 189 -4.60 -0.05 -5.74
N ILE A 190 -3.99 0.83 -4.96
CA ILE A 190 -3.23 1.96 -5.45
C ILE A 190 -1.82 1.86 -4.91
N GLY A 191 -0.86 2.02 -5.81
CA GLY A 191 0.55 1.97 -5.47
C GLY A 191 1.42 2.37 -6.65
N PRO A 192 2.73 2.42 -6.45
CA PRO A 192 3.65 2.75 -7.51
C PRO A 192 3.85 1.58 -8.48
N VAL A 193 4.22 1.89 -9.71
CA VAL A 193 4.52 0.89 -10.75
C VAL A 193 6.03 0.76 -10.90
N TYR A 194 6.50 -0.46 -11.16
CA TYR A 194 7.91 -0.67 -11.46
C TYR A 194 8.39 0.24 -12.62
N PRO A 195 9.47 1.01 -12.43
CA PRO A 195 9.96 1.93 -13.43
C PRO A 195 10.46 1.21 -14.69
N THR A 196 10.41 1.91 -15.83
CA THR A 196 10.87 1.38 -17.12
C THR A 196 12.33 1.69 -17.42
N PHE A 197 12.86 2.80 -16.89
CA PHE A 197 14.24 3.23 -17.13
C PHE A 197 15.21 2.51 -16.20
N TRP A 198 16.35 2.06 -16.74
CA TRP A 198 17.28 1.16 -16.04
C TRP A 198 17.81 1.74 -14.71
N LEU A 199 18.13 3.03 -14.67
CA LEU A 199 18.65 3.66 -13.45
C LEU A 199 17.57 3.78 -12.38
N SER A 200 16.33 4.09 -12.81
CA SER A 200 15.19 4.11 -11.93
C SER A 200 14.88 2.70 -11.40
N ARG A 201 15.01 1.65 -12.23
CA ARG A 201 14.88 0.25 -11.79
C ARG A 201 15.88 -0.11 -10.71
N PHE A 202 17.15 0.28 -10.89
CA PHE A 202 18.19 0.06 -9.90
C PHE A 202 17.82 0.64 -8.53
N PHE A 203 17.38 1.90 -8.48
CA PHE A 203 16.94 2.51 -7.22
C PHE A 203 15.61 1.94 -6.69
N ALA A 204 14.68 1.55 -7.56
CA ALA A 204 13.46 0.85 -7.15
C ALA A 204 13.78 -0.46 -6.43
N ASP A 205 14.64 -1.30 -7.02
CA ASP A 205 15.04 -2.60 -6.47
C ASP A 205 15.78 -2.47 -5.13
N MET A 206 16.43 -1.32 -4.90
CA MET A 206 17.06 -1.00 -3.62
C MET A 206 16.08 -0.50 -2.55
N TRP A 207 14.93 0.03 -2.95
CA TRP A 207 14.03 0.77 -2.06
C TRP A 207 12.75 0.01 -1.72
N MET A 208 11.99 -0.48 -2.71
CA MET A 208 10.67 -1.07 -2.47
C MET A 208 10.37 -2.28 -3.38
N ASN A 209 9.43 -3.11 -2.93
CA ASN A 209 8.86 -4.19 -3.74
C ASN A 209 7.80 -3.64 -4.71
N PHE A 210 8.24 -3.08 -5.84
CA PHE A 210 7.31 -2.63 -6.87
C PHE A 210 6.72 -3.83 -7.63
N PRO A 211 5.40 -3.91 -7.80
CA PRO A 211 4.79 -4.93 -8.63
C PRO A 211 5.21 -4.74 -10.09
N LYS A 212 5.61 -5.84 -10.74
CA LYS A 212 5.79 -5.87 -12.21
C LYS A 212 4.40 -5.91 -12.86
N GLU A 213 4.23 -5.14 -13.95
CA GLU A 213 3.01 -5.20 -14.76
C GLU A 213 2.90 -6.61 -15.38
N GLU A 214 1.78 -7.29 -15.14
CA GLU A 214 1.40 -8.51 -15.88
C GLU A 214 0.36 -8.15 -16.93
N GLU A 215 0.42 -8.81 -18.09
CA GLU A 215 -0.33 -8.45 -19.31
C GLU A 215 -1.87 -8.47 -19.14
N ASN A 216 -2.41 -9.16 -18.13
CA ASN A 216 -3.86 -9.37 -17.97
C ASN A 216 -4.53 -8.52 -16.89
N ILE A 217 -3.91 -7.41 -16.47
CA ILE A 217 -4.44 -6.56 -15.41
C ILE A 217 -4.91 -5.22 -15.99
N LYS A 218 -6.17 -4.85 -15.75
CA LYS A 218 -6.67 -3.48 -16.01
C LYS A 218 -6.03 -2.49 -15.04
N LEU A 219 -4.86 -2.00 -15.45
CA LEU A 219 -4.10 -0.99 -14.73
C LEU A 219 -4.42 0.38 -15.32
N LYS A 220 -4.96 1.29 -14.50
CA LYS A 220 -5.08 2.72 -14.85
C LYS A 220 -3.87 3.43 -14.27
N ARG A 221 -2.99 3.94 -15.14
CA ARG A 221 -1.91 4.83 -14.69
C ARG A 221 -2.52 6.13 -14.20
N ILE A 222 -2.03 6.59 -13.06
CA ILE A 222 -2.47 7.83 -12.43
C ILE A 222 -1.25 8.72 -12.22
N GLY A 223 -1.45 10.00 -12.43
CA GLY A 223 -0.39 11.00 -12.31
C GLY A 223 -0.99 12.36 -12.01
N PRO A 224 -0.21 13.25 -11.40
CA PRO A 224 -0.66 14.60 -11.15
C PRO A 224 -0.82 15.35 -12.49
N LYS A 225 -1.66 16.39 -12.55
CA LYS A 225 -1.96 17.12 -13.80
C LYS A 225 -0.74 17.68 -14.53
N TRP A 226 0.33 17.99 -13.80
CA TRP A 226 1.59 18.47 -14.37
C TRP A 226 2.41 17.35 -15.05
N TYR A 227 2.08 16.09 -14.77
CA TYR A 227 2.81 14.95 -15.30
C TYR A 227 2.18 14.45 -16.61
N ARG A 228 2.85 14.71 -17.74
CA ARG A 228 2.36 14.39 -19.09
C ARG A 228 2.63 12.94 -19.55
N GLY A 229 2.70 11.99 -18.60
CA GLY A 229 2.76 10.55 -18.90
C GLY A 229 4.07 10.05 -19.51
N VAL A 230 5.19 10.73 -19.31
CA VAL A 230 6.47 10.43 -19.97
C VAL A 230 7.26 9.38 -19.21
N THR A 231 7.02 8.12 -19.55
CA THR A 231 7.70 6.99 -18.92
C THR A 231 9.16 6.82 -19.36
N ARG A 232 9.69 7.60 -20.31
CA ARG A 232 11.07 7.40 -20.83
C ARG A 232 12.16 7.48 -19.75
N HIS A 233 11.90 8.27 -18.70
CA HIS A 233 12.80 8.42 -17.55
C HIS A 233 12.44 7.49 -16.39
N GLY A 234 11.49 6.57 -16.60
CA GLY A 234 11.08 5.55 -15.64
C GLY A 234 10.18 6.05 -14.53
N LEU A 235 9.74 7.31 -14.53
CA LEU A 235 8.82 7.80 -13.51
C LEU A 235 7.40 7.31 -13.84
N ASN A 236 6.90 6.28 -13.18
CA ASN A 236 5.48 6.00 -13.12
C ASN A 236 4.99 6.49 -11.76
N MET A 237 4.29 7.63 -11.75
CA MET A 237 3.86 8.30 -10.52
C MET A 237 2.89 7.42 -9.70
N GLY A 238 2.12 6.57 -10.35
CA GLY A 238 1.30 5.58 -9.67
C GLY A 238 0.42 4.79 -10.63
N CYS A 239 -0.20 3.75 -10.11
CA CYS A 239 -1.31 3.08 -10.75
C CYS A 239 -2.45 2.81 -9.78
N SER A 240 -3.65 2.74 -10.34
CA SER A 240 -4.82 2.15 -9.73
C SER A 240 -5.15 0.86 -10.46
N VAL A 241 -5.36 -0.20 -9.69
CA VAL A 241 -5.84 -1.47 -10.21
C VAL A 241 -7.13 -1.83 -9.48
N THR A 242 -8.21 -1.94 -10.24
CA THR A 242 -9.51 -2.36 -9.71
C THR A 242 -9.81 -3.79 -10.14
N GLY A 243 -10.39 -4.58 -9.25
CA GLY A 243 -10.95 -5.87 -9.59
C GLY A 243 -12.26 -6.16 -8.87
N ILE A 244 -13.03 -7.10 -9.41
CA ILE A 244 -14.33 -7.55 -8.90
C ILE A 244 -14.25 -8.99 -8.36
N LYS A 245 -14.79 -9.26 -7.16
CA LYS A 245 -14.81 -10.63 -6.58
C LYS A 245 -15.69 -11.58 -7.36
N PRO A 246 -15.16 -12.72 -7.87
CA PRO A 246 -15.93 -13.63 -8.72
C PRO A 246 -16.86 -14.55 -7.91
N LEU A 247 -16.42 -14.97 -6.72
CA LEU A 247 -17.02 -16.05 -5.92
C LEU A 247 -16.99 -15.66 -4.45
N SER A 248 -18.05 -15.97 -3.72
CA SER A 248 -18.16 -15.78 -2.26
C SER A 248 -17.13 -16.64 -1.51
N GLY A 249 -16.86 -16.28 -0.26
CA GLY A 249 -16.01 -17.09 0.63
C GLY A 249 -14.53 -16.68 0.63
N ASP A 250 -13.70 -17.61 1.09
CA ASP A 250 -12.25 -17.44 1.18
C ASP A 250 -11.57 -17.51 -0.19
N SER A 251 -10.41 -16.86 -0.30
CA SER A 251 -9.59 -16.94 -1.51
C SER A 251 -9.07 -18.38 -1.71
N PRO A 252 -9.08 -18.90 -2.95
CA PRO A 252 -8.52 -20.21 -3.28
C PRO A 252 -6.99 -20.26 -3.10
N LEU A 253 -6.34 -19.11 -2.92
CA LEU A 253 -4.89 -19.01 -2.74
C LEU A 253 -4.44 -19.73 -1.45
N LYS A 254 -3.67 -20.80 -1.62
CA LYS A 254 -3.04 -21.53 -0.51
C LYS A 254 -1.67 -20.91 -0.20
N LEU A 255 -1.63 -20.15 0.89
CA LEU A 255 -0.39 -19.60 1.45
C LEU A 255 0.11 -20.50 2.57
N GLY A 256 1.43 -20.66 2.69
CA GLY A 256 2.07 -21.32 3.83
C GLY A 256 1.87 -20.53 5.13
N PRO A 257 2.38 -21.01 6.28
CA PRO A 257 2.33 -20.24 7.53
C PRO A 257 3.03 -18.88 7.37
N LYS A 258 2.51 -17.84 8.05
CA LYS A 258 3.12 -16.50 8.07
C LYS A 258 4.54 -16.65 8.62
N THR A 259 5.54 -16.39 7.79
CA THR A 259 6.96 -16.46 8.17
C THR A 259 7.36 -15.10 8.69
N GLU A 260 7.21 -14.88 10.00
CA GLU A 260 7.58 -13.61 10.62
C GLU A 260 9.10 -13.57 10.89
N ASP A 261 9.78 -12.60 10.28
CA ASP A 261 11.20 -12.33 10.48
C ASP A 261 11.48 -11.45 11.73
N VAL A 262 10.47 -11.22 12.59
CA VAL A 262 10.56 -10.29 13.74
C VAL A 262 11.54 -10.78 14.82
N LYS A 263 11.92 -12.06 14.79
CA LYS A 263 12.88 -12.64 15.75
C LYS A 263 14.35 -12.47 15.34
N LYS A 264 14.67 -12.06 14.11
CA LYS A 264 16.08 -11.87 13.73
C LYS A 264 16.64 -10.63 14.43
N PRO A 265 17.80 -10.74 15.10
CA PRO A 265 18.45 -9.58 15.70
C PRO A 265 18.81 -8.57 14.62
N VAL A 266 18.37 -7.32 14.81
CA VAL A 266 18.65 -6.22 13.89
C VAL A 266 20.13 -5.83 14.06
N ILE A 267 20.93 -6.01 13.01
CA ILE A 267 22.35 -5.65 13.04
C ILE A 267 22.46 -4.13 12.78
N PRO A 268 22.95 -3.32 13.74
CA PRO A 268 22.88 -1.86 13.64
C PRO A 268 23.59 -1.29 12.40
N LEU A 269 24.73 -1.86 12.01
CA LEU A 269 25.48 -1.45 10.82
C LEU A 269 24.70 -1.72 9.52
N LEU A 270 24.00 -2.84 9.46
CA LEU A 270 23.16 -3.25 8.33
C LEU A 270 21.89 -2.40 8.25
N LEU A 271 21.32 -2.05 9.40
CA LEU A 271 20.21 -1.11 9.46
C LEU A 271 20.64 0.28 8.97
N LEU A 272 21.80 0.77 9.41
CA LEU A 272 22.34 2.06 8.98
C LEU A 272 22.66 2.09 7.49
N SER A 273 23.27 1.03 6.95
CA SER A 273 23.55 0.95 5.52
C SER A 273 22.26 0.91 4.69
N ARG A 274 21.26 0.15 5.12
CA ARG A 274 19.92 0.15 4.49
C ARG A 274 19.26 1.52 4.56
N PHE A 275 19.37 2.22 5.69
CA PHE A 275 18.85 3.58 5.84
C PHE A 275 19.50 4.55 4.86
N ILE A 276 20.83 4.49 4.71
CA ILE A 276 21.58 5.33 3.75
C ILE A 276 21.14 5.01 2.32
N LEU A 277 21.09 3.74 1.94
CA LEU A 277 20.69 3.31 0.60
C LEU A 277 19.24 3.73 0.28
N GLY A 278 18.32 3.53 1.22
CA GLY A 278 16.94 3.98 1.10
C GLY A 278 16.83 5.50 0.96
N THR A 279 17.65 6.26 1.69
CA THR A 279 17.70 7.73 1.58
C THR A 279 18.21 8.18 0.20
N ILE A 280 19.25 7.53 -0.33
CA ILE A 280 19.78 7.83 -1.67
C ILE A 280 18.72 7.53 -2.75
N ALA A 281 18.06 6.38 -2.66
CA ALA A 281 17.00 6.00 -3.59
C ALA A 281 15.82 6.99 -3.53
N ALA A 282 15.34 7.33 -2.32
CA ALA A 282 14.29 8.33 -2.14
C ALA A 282 14.69 9.70 -2.73
N THR A 283 15.94 10.14 -2.50
CA THR A 283 16.47 11.40 -3.06
C THR A 283 16.47 11.37 -4.59
N TYR A 284 16.86 10.26 -5.21
CA TYR A 284 16.81 10.12 -6.67
C TYR A 284 15.39 10.33 -7.20
N TYR A 285 14.38 9.69 -6.61
CA TYR A 285 13.00 9.83 -7.05
C TYR A 285 12.46 11.26 -6.86
N VAL A 286 12.81 11.93 -5.76
CA VAL A 286 12.48 13.34 -5.55
C VAL A 286 13.11 14.21 -6.65
N LEU A 287 14.38 14.01 -6.98
CA LEU A 287 15.07 14.79 -8.02
C LEU A 287 14.47 14.57 -9.42
N VAL A 288 14.13 13.32 -9.77
CA VAL A 288 13.48 13.03 -11.06
C VAL A 288 12.11 13.70 -11.14
N SER A 289 11.31 13.67 -10.06
CA SER A 289 10.03 14.38 -9.99
C SER A 289 10.22 15.90 -10.16
N VAL A 290 11.20 16.50 -9.46
CA VAL A 290 11.52 17.93 -9.58
C VAL A 290 11.91 18.30 -11.00
N TYR A 291 12.76 17.50 -11.63
CA TYR A 291 13.17 17.68 -13.02
C TYR A 291 11.96 17.65 -13.98
N MET A 292 11.05 16.68 -13.80
CA MET A 292 9.85 16.57 -14.64
C MET A 292 8.90 17.75 -14.48
N TRP A 293 8.73 18.24 -13.26
CA TRP A 293 7.91 19.41 -13.00
C TRP A 293 8.50 20.68 -13.63
N ILE A 294 9.82 20.88 -13.52
CA ILE A 294 10.51 22.00 -14.19
C ILE A 294 10.29 21.90 -15.71
N LYS A 295 10.42 20.71 -16.31
CA LYS A 295 10.14 20.53 -17.74
C LYS A 295 8.69 20.86 -18.10
N ASP A 296 7.71 20.48 -17.28
CA ASP A 296 6.31 20.84 -17.52
C ASP A 296 6.08 22.36 -17.54
N LYS A 297 6.83 23.11 -16.72
CA LYS A 297 6.76 24.58 -16.71
C LYS A 297 7.39 25.25 -17.94
N ILE A 298 8.42 24.63 -18.51
CA ILE A 298 9.17 25.21 -19.64
C ILE A 298 8.57 24.79 -20.99
N ILE A 299 8.12 23.53 -21.11
CA ILE A 299 7.65 22.97 -22.38
C ILE A 299 6.17 23.33 -22.59
N PRO A 300 5.81 23.98 -23.72
CA PRO A 300 4.42 24.34 -24.03
C PRO A 300 3.44 23.16 -23.92
N LYS A 301 2.21 23.43 -23.49
CA LYS A 301 1.14 22.42 -23.43
C LYS A 301 0.88 21.84 -24.83
N GLY A 302 0.67 20.53 -24.91
CA GLY A 302 0.46 19.80 -26.17
C GLY A 302 1.72 19.19 -26.78
N ILE A 303 2.91 19.54 -26.26
CA ILE A 303 4.18 18.91 -26.64
C ILE A 303 4.54 17.84 -25.58
N PRO A 304 4.86 16.60 -25.99
CA PRO A 304 5.31 15.57 -25.07
C PRO A 304 6.64 15.96 -24.41
N ILE A 305 6.76 15.65 -23.11
CA ILE A 305 7.96 15.91 -22.29
C ILE A 305 8.98 14.77 -22.46
#